data_AF-A0A4R7TA96-F1
#
_entry.id   AF-A0A4R7TA96-F1
#
_cell.length_a   1.000
_cell.length_b   1.000
_cell.length_c   1.000
_cell.angle_alpha   90.00
_cell.angle_beta   90.00
_cell.angle_gamma   90.00
#
_symmetry.space_group_name_H-M   'P 1'
#
loop_
_entity.id
_entity.type
_entity.pdbx_description
1 polymer ?
#
loop_
_entity_poly.entity_id
_entity_poly.type
_entity_poly.pdbx_seq_one_letter_code
_entity_poly.pdbx_strand_id
1 'polypeptide(L)' 'MSEKKTVKVSRQAVELARLHVEAARKAGRKPEPGLARIATARPEPTPG' A
#
# COMPACT_ATOMS: atom_id res chain seq x y z
N MET A 1 21.67 -15.34 -5.80
CA MET A 1 20.30 -15.47 -5.26
C MET A 1 19.80 -14.07 -4.96
N SER A 2 18.71 -13.60 -5.59
CA SER A 2 18.17 -12.26 -5.32
C SER A 2 17.61 -12.23 -3.91
N GLU A 3 18.25 -11.48 -3.01
CA GLU A 3 17.68 -11.11 -1.72
C GLU A 3 16.31 -10.46 -1.99
N LYS A 4 15.24 -11.16 -1.62
CA LYS A 4 13.91 -10.57 -1.55
C LYS A 4 13.95 -9.54 -0.41
N LYS A 5 14.31 -8.31 -0.73
CA LYS A 5 14.32 -7.18 0.19
C LYS A 5 12.87 -6.90 0.59
N THR A 6 12.44 -7.47 1.72
CA THR A 6 11.13 -7.22 2.31
C THR A 6 11.07 -5.76 2.74
N VAL A 7 10.39 -4.93 1.95
CA VAL A 7 10.17 -3.53 2.28
C VAL A 7 9.06 -3.47 3.33
N LYS A 8 9.43 -3.10 4.56
CA LYS A 8 8.46 -2.83 5.63
C LYS A 8 7.69 -1.57 5.27
N VAL A 9 6.37 -1.67 5.18
CA VAL A 9 5.50 -0.54 4.88
C VAL A 9 4.83 -0.07 6.16
N SER A 10 4.97 1.22 6.48
CA SER A 10 4.33 1.80 7.66
C SER A 10 2.81 1.80 7.51
N ARG A 11 2.08 1.71 8.63
CA ARG A 11 0.61 1.80 8.65
C ARG A 11 0.09 3.07 7.95
N GLN A 12 0.76 4.20 8.17
CA GLN A 12 0.43 5.47 7.52
C GLN A 12 0.53 5.39 5.99
N ALA A 13 1.56 4.73 5.45
CA ALA A 13 1.71 4.54 4.00
C ALA A 13 0.61 3.63 3.42
N VAL A 14 0.20 2.59 4.16
CA VAL A 14 -0.94 1.74 3.78
C VAL A 14 -2.24 2.53 3.74
N GLU A 15 -2.52 3.35 4.76
CA GLU A 15 -3.72 4.17 4.85
C GLU A 15 -3.76 5.23 3.72
N LEU A 16 -2.63 5.90 3.45
CA LEU A 16 -2.53 6.86 2.35
C LEU A 16 -2.73 6.19 0.98
N ALA A 17 -2.16 5.01 0.76
CA ALA A 17 -2.34 4.26 -0.47
C ALA A 17 -3.78 3.81 -0.66
N ARG A 18 -4.47 3.40 0.41
CA ARG A 18 -5.91 3.08 0.37
C ARG A 18 -6.73 4.29 -0.06
N LEU A 19 -6.48 5.46 0.52
CA LEU A 19 -7.18 6.70 0.13
C LEU A 19 -6.99 7.02 -1.36
N HIS A 20 -5.77 6.86 -1.89
CA HIS A 20 -5.49 7.09 -3.31
C HIS A 20 -6.17 6.06 -4.23
N VAL A 21 -6.15 4.79 -3.84
CA VAL A 21 -6.82 3.71 -4.59
C VAL A 21 -8.33 3.95 -4.63
N GLU A 22 -8.94 4.32 -3.51
CA GLU A 22 -10.37 4.64 -3.42
C GLU A 22 -10.72 5.91 -4.19
N ALA A 23 -9.89 6.96 -4.14
CA ALA A 23 -10.08 8.16 -4.95
C ALA A 23 -10.01 7.86 -6.45
N ALA A 24 -9.05 7.05 -6.89
CA ALA A 24 -8.93 6.62 -8.29
C ALA A 24 -10.17 5.84 -8.74
N ARG A 25 -10.65 4.89 -7.91
CA ARG A 25 -11.87 4.13 -8.16
C ARG A 25 -13.10 5.02 -8.29
N LYS A 26 -13.27 5.97 -7.35
CA LYS A 26 -14.38 6.95 -7.39
C LYS A 26 -14.33 7.83 -8.65
N ALA A 27 -13.12 8.17 -9.11
CA ALA A 27 -12.92 8.92 -10.35
C ALA A 27 -13.06 8.06 -11.63
N GLY A 28 -13.39 6.76 -11.52
CA GLY A 28 -13.46 5.84 -12.67
C GLY A 28 -12.10 5.53 -13.30
N ARG A 29 -11.01 5.77 -12.58
CA ARG A 29 -9.63 5.56 -13.04
C ARG A 29 -9.02 4.32 -12.40
N LYS A 30 -8.09 3.69 -13.12
CA LYS A 30 -7.36 2.53 -12.61
C LYS A 30 -6.35 2.99 -11.54
N PRO A 31 -6.33 2.37 -10.35
CA PRO A 31 -5.34 2.68 -9.33
C PRO A 31 -3.92 2.33 -9.79
N GLU A 32 -2.96 3.16 -9.36
CA GLU A 32 -1.53 2.91 -9.49
C GLU A 32 -1.16 1.51 -8.96
N PRO A 33 -0.49 0.65 -9.76
CA PRO A 33 -0.17 -0.73 -9.36
C PRO A 33 0.69 -0.81 -8.09
N GLY A 34 1.58 0.16 -7.87
CA GLY A 34 2.37 0.25 -6.64
C GLY A 34 1.51 0.56 -5.42
N LEU A 35 0.61 1.54 -5.53
CA LEU A 35 -0.31 1.92 -4.47
C LEU A 35 -1.32 0.81 -4.19
N ALA A 36 -1.80 0.08 -5.20
CA ALA A 36 -2.68 -1.06 -5.00
C ALA A 36 -2.00 -2.16 -4.16
N ARG A 37 -0.73 -2.47 -4.44
CA ARG A 37 0.07 -3.43 -3.66
C ARG A 37 0.24 -2.98 -2.22
N ILE A 38 0.55 -1.69 -2.01
CA ILE A 38 0.73 -1.10 -0.68
C ILE A 38 -0.60 -1.07 0.09
N ALA A 39 -1.71 -0.69 -0.55
CA ALA A 39 -3.02 -0.63 0.08
C ALA A 39 -3.50 -2.01 0.59
N THR A 40 -3.08 -3.09 -0.09
CA THR A 40 -3.34 -4.48 0.30
C THR A 40 -2.29 -5.07 1.25
N ALA A 41 -1.19 -4.36 1.51
CA ALA A 41 -0.17 -4.85 2.43
C ALA A 41 -0.74 -4.92 3.85
N ARG A 42 -0.44 -6.00 4.58
CA ARG A 42 -0.62 -6.01 6.04
C ARG A 42 0.51 -5.17 6.64
N PRO A 43 0.23 -4.01 7.24
CA PRO A 43 1.25 -3.35 8.04
C PRO A 43 1.63 -4.32 9.17
N GLU A 44 2.92 -4.54 9.39
CA GLU A 44 3.35 -5.23 10.61
C GLU A 44 2.83 -4.43 11.81
N PRO A 45 2.29 -5.09 12.84
CA PRO A 45 2.00 -4.40 14.10
C PRO A 45 3.32 -3.85 14.61
N THR A 46 3.41 -2.52 14.72
CA THR A 46 4.51 -1.88 15.43
C THR A 46 4.54 -2.47 16.85
N PRO A 47 5.66 -3.04 17.34
CA PRO A 47 5.74 -3.42 18.73
C PRO A 47 5.59 -2.12 19.55
N GLY A 48 4.58 -2.09 20.41
CA GLY A 48 4.35 -1.01 21.37
C GLY A 48 5.34 -1.08 22.52
#